data_AF-A0A962B0K7-F1
#
_entry.id   AF-A0A962B0K7-F1
#
_cell.length_a   1.000
_cell.length_b   1.000
_cell.length_c   1.000
_cell.angle_alpha   90.00
_cell.angle_beta   90.00
_cell.angle_gamma   90.00
#
_symmetry.space_group_name_H-M   'P 1'
#
loop_
_entity.id
_entity.type
_entity.pdbx_description
1 polymer ?
#
loop_
_entity_poly.entity_id
_entity_poly.type
_entity_poly.pdbx_seq_one_letter_code
_entity_poly.pdbx_strand_id
1 'polypeptide(L)'
;MTTEPAAPPLDASASDPQRLGWMQGFPPAPEVAVTFADGSFRQFPQSRWGFSHFRQLLPTKAVWRGAGPASVLPRDEQDLDGVPVPLADGRRITLAEAMAETYADGVAVLHKGRLVYERYFGALAPHLPHIAMSVTKSFVGTLAGMMVADGRLDPAAPVPAYVPELAGSGYADATVRQVMDMTTAIAYTEVYTDPA
;
A
#
# COMPACT_ATOMS: atom_id res chain seq x y z
N MET A 1 19.92 27.39 20.75
CA MET A 1 20.23 26.33 19.76
C MET A 1 19.32 26.56 18.56
N THR A 2 19.85 27.17 17.51
CA THR A 2 19.17 27.26 16.21
C THR A 2 19.25 25.89 15.56
N THR A 3 18.13 25.19 15.46
CA THR A 3 18.01 23.97 14.67
C THR A 3 18.24 24.33 13.21
N GLU A 4 19.30 23.80 12.63
CA GLU A 4 19.58 23.88 11.20
C GLU A 4 18.40 23.26 10.43
N PRO A 5 17.88 23.88 9.35
CA PRO A 5 16.78 23.32 8.60
C PRO A 5 17.19 21.97 8.02
N ALA A 6 16.37 20.94 8.24
CA ALA A 6 16.60 19.62 7.66
C ALA A 6 16.76 19.74 6.14
N ALA A 7 17.74 19.04 5.58
CA ALA A 7 17.91 18.95 4.13
C ALA A 7 16.61 18.45 3.49
N PRO A 8 16.24 18.96 2.30
CA PRO A 8 15.05 18.47 1.59
C PRO A 8 15.18 16.96 1.34
N PRO A 9 14.05 16.21 1.38
CA PRO A 9 14.09 14.79 1.06
C PRO A 9 14.60 14.58 -0.37
N LEU A 10 15.32 13.47 -0.58
CA LEU A 10 15.79 13.04 -1.89
C LEU A 10 14.61 12.93 -2.85
N ASP A 11 14.72 13.43 -4.09
CA ASP A 11 13.70 13.22 -5.11
C ASP A 11 13.59 11.74 -5.55
N ALA A 12 12.64 11.42 -6.43
CA ALA A 12 12.43 10.03 -6.86
C ALA A 12 13.61 9.40 -7.60
N SER A 13 14.45 10.18 -8.29
CA SER A 13 15.65 9.66 -8.96
C SER A 13 16.80 9.44 -7.97
N ALA A 14 17.01 10.41 -7.07
CA ALA A 14 18.05 10.36 -6.05
C ALA A 14 17.76 9.31 -4.97
N SER A 15 16.49 9.00 -4.71
CA SER A 15 16.06 7.95 -3.79
C SER A 15 15.80 6.59 -4.45
N ASP A 16 16.15 6.40 -5.72
CA ASP A 16 15.95 5.14 -6.42
C ASP A 16 16.69 3.99 -5.70
N PRO A 17 16.00 2.89 -5.33
CA PRO A 17 16.62 1.79 -4.60
C PRO A 17 17.79 1.10 -5.30
N GLN A 18 17.77 1.02 -6.63
CA GLN A 18 18.85 0.42 -7.41
C GLN A 18 20.05 1.35 -7.43
N ARG A 19 19.82 2.66 -7.56
CA ARG A 19 20.87 3.70 -7.50
C ARG A 19 21.55 3.75 -6.13
N LEU A 20 20.76 3.66 -5.05
CA LEU A 20 21.26 3.67 -3.68
C LEU A 20 21.88 2.32 -3.26
N GLY A 21 21.72 1.27 -4.06
CA GLY A 21 22.31 -0.04 -3.78
C GLY A 21 21.64 -0.79 -2.63
N TRP A 22 20.39 -0.47 -2.28
CA TRP A 22 19.69 -1.14 -1.17
C TRP A 22 19.65 -2.65 -1.39
N MET A 23 20.10 -3.39 -0.37
CA MET A 23 20.14 -4.86 -0.35
C MET A 23 21.00 -5.49 -1.45
N GLN A 24 21.95 -4.76 -2.04
CA GLN A 24 22.95 -5.31 -2.95
C GLN A 24 24.18 -5.85 -2.18
N GLY A 25 24.83 -6.89 -2.74
CA GLY A 25 25.95 -7.61 -2.11
C GLY A 25 25.53 -8.87 -1.34
N PHE A 26 26.50 -9.63 -0.82
CA PHE A 26 26.22 -10.83 -0.02
C PHE A 26 27.26 -11.07 1.10
N PRO A 27 26.88 -10.88 2.39
CA PRO A 27 25.69 -10.15 2.82
C PRO A 27 25.77 -8.67 2.39
N PRO A 28 24.63 -7.96 2.24
CA PRO A 28 24.65 -6.51 2.07
C PRO A 28 25.42 -5.85 3.21
N ALA A 29 26.23 -4.84 2.90
CA ALA A 29 26.96 -4.09 3.91
C ALA A 29 25.98 -3.33 4.84
N PRO A 30 26.30 -3.10 6.12
CA PRO A 30 25.38 -2.49 7.08
C PRO A 30 24.73 -1.18 6.62
N GLU A 31 25.46 -0.36 5.87
CA GLU A 31 25.02 0.93 5.33
C GLU A 31 23.97 0.82 4.23
N VAL A 32 23.84 -0.34 3.58
CA VAL A 32 22.86 -0.63 2.51
C VAL A 32 21.90 -1.77 2.86
N ALA A 33 21.97 -2.27 4.09
CA ALA A 33 21.06 -3.28 4.59
C ALA A 33 19.72 -2.64 4.98
N VAL A 34 18.64 -3.29 4.54
CA VAL A 34 17.25 -2.96 4.94
C VAL A 34 16.74 -4.10 5.79
N THR A 35 16.41 -3.83 7.04
CA THR A 35 16.05 -4.87 8.01
C THR A 35 14.73 -4.59 8.70
N PHE A 36 14.12 -5.66 9.20
CA PHE A 36 12.97 -5.55 10.10
C PHE A 36 13.37 -5.09 11.50
N ALA A 37 14.52 -5.56 11.99
CA ALA A 37 14.94 -5.42 13.38
C ALA A 37 15.16 -3.96 13.80
N ASP A 38 15.68 -3.13 12.90
CA ASP A 38 15.90 -1.69 13.13
C ASP A 38 14.75 -0.80 12.60
N GLY A 39 13.73 -1.40 11.98
CA GLY A 39 12.60 -0.68 11.39
C GLY A 39 12.92 0.10 10.10
N SER A 40 14.14 0.01 9.56
CA SER A 40 14.58 0.73 8.36
C SER A 40 13.69 0.48 7.16
N PHE A 41 13.11 -0.73 7.02
CA PHE A 41 12.23 -1.07 5.90
C PHE A 41 10.98 -0.20 5.73
N ARG A 42 10.64 0.63 6.73
CA ARG A 42 9.54 1.62 6.66
C ARG A 42 10.02 3.06 6.60
N GLN A 43 11.31 3.31 6.75
CA GLN A 43 11.88 4.66 6.73
C GLN A 43 12.27 5.05 5.30
N PHE A 44 12.04 6.31 4.96
CA PHE A 44 12.54 6.84 3.70
C PHE A 44 14.06 7.07 3.79
N PRO A 45 14.85 6.69 2.78
CA PRO A 45 14.45 6.18 1.46
C PRO A 45 14.34 4.64 1.35
N GLN A 46 14.69 3.87 2.38
CA GLN A 46 14.70 2.39 2.35
C GLN A 46 13.30 1.78 2.10
N SER A 47 12.22 2.48 2.48
CA SER A 47 10.83 2.06 2.25
C SER A 47 10.53 1.82 0.77
N ARG A 48 11.19 2.53 -0.14
CA ARG A 48 11.07 2.34 -1.60
C ARG A 48 11.56 0.96 -2.05
N TRP A 49 12.48 0.34 -1.31
CA TRP A 49 12.82 -1.08 -1.49
C TRP A 49 11.89 -1.99 -0.67
N GLY A 50 11.71 -1.66 0.62
CA GLY A 50 11.01 -2.49 1.59
C GLY A 50 9.57 -2.81 1.20
N PHE A 51 8.85 -1.85 0.62
CA PHE A 51 7.45 -2.01 0.22
C PHE A 51 7.23 -3.00 -0.94
N SER A 52 8.24 -3.25 -1.76
CA SER A 52 8.25 -4.29 -2.81
C SER A 52 8.81 -5.65 -2.32
N HIS A 53 9.36 -5.70 -1.10
CA HIS A 53 10.11 -6.84 -0.57
C HIS A 53 9.63 -7.29 0.81
N PHE A 54 8.43 -6.90 1.21
CA PHE A 54 7.86 -7.17 2.53
C PHE A 54 7.95 -8.64 2.97
N ARG A 55 7.80 -9.59 2.03
CA ARG A 55 7.93 -11.05 2.26
C ARG A 55 9.32 -11.51 2.70
N GLN A 56 10.35 -10.71 2.46
CA GLN A 56 11.73 -10.98 2.88
C GLN A 56 12.01 -10.43 4.29
N LEU A 57 11.16 -9.51 4.76
CA LEU A 57 11.36 -8.76 6.00
C LEU A 57 10.49 -9.27 7.14
N LEU A 58 9.31 -9.81 6.82
CA LEU A 58 8.27 -10.17 7.78
C LEU A 58 7.67 -11.55 7.49
N PRO A 59 7.15 -12.26 8.51
CA PRO A 59 6.34 -13.45 8.30
C PRO A 59 5.14 -13.15 7.41
N THR A 60 4.93 -13.95 6.36
CA THR A 60 3.81 -13.80 5.43
C THR A 60 3.10 -15.12 5.19
N LYS A 61 1.84 -15.04 4.75
CA LYS A 61 1.09 -16.16 4.20
C LYS A 61 0.75 -15.87 2.76
N ALA A 62 1.02 -16.83 1.88
CA ALA A 62 0.66 -16.72 0.47
C ALA A 62 -0.86 -16.88 0.32
N VAL A 63 -1.51 -15.91 -0.32
CA VAL A 63 -2.87 -16.05 -0.82
C VAL A 63 -2.79 -16.69 -2.20
N TRP A 64 -3.11 -17.98 -2.28
CA TRP A 64 -2.99 -18.74 -3.52
C TRP A 64 -4.06 -18.32 -4.53
N ARG A 65 -3.63 -18.02 -5.77
CA ARG A 65 -4.52 -17.63 -6.89
C ARG A 65 -5.39 -18.77 -7.45
N GLY A 66 -5.21 -20.02 -6.99
CA GLY A 66 -5.84 -21.21 -7.56
C GLY A 66 -5.00 -21.93 -8.62
N ALA A 67 -5.51 -23.08 -9.08
CA ALA A 67 -4.86 -23.95 -10.07
C ALA A 67 -5.17 -23.56 -11.53
N GLY A 68 -6.18 -22.70 -11.73
CA GLY A 68 -6.58 -22.23 -13.06
C GLY A 68 -5.55 -21.31 -13.71
N PRO A 69 -5.65 -21.11 -15.03
CA PRO A 69 -4.84 -20.12 -15.73
C PRO A 69 -5.18 -18.72 -15.22
N ALA A 70 -4.21 -17.80 -15.29
CA ALA A 70 -4.49 -16.39 -15.07
C ALA A 70 -5.37 -15.86 -16.22
N SER A 71 -6.36 -15.02 -15.88
CA SER A 71 -7.11 -14.27 -16.89
C SER A 71 -6.18 -13.27 -17.57
N VAL A 72 -6.07 -13.36 -18.89
CA VAL A 72 -5.28 -12.40 -19.68
C VAL A 72 -6.04 -11.08 -19.74
N LEU A 73 -5.39 -9.99 -19.33
CA LEU A 73 -5.91 -8.64 -19.54
C LEU A 73 -5.60 -8.20 -20.98
N PRO A 74 -6.61 -7.92 -21.83
CA PRO A 74 -6.38 -7.36 -23.15
C PRO A 74 -5.62 -6.04 -23.05
N ARG A 75 -4.67 -5.81 -23.95
CA ARG A 75 -3.82 -4.60 -23.97
C ARG A 75 -4.18 -3.70 -25.16
N ASP A 76 -4.13 -2.40 -24.95
CA ASP A 76 -4.28 -1.34 -25.96
C ASP A 76 -3.49 -0.13 -25.48
N GLU A 77 -2.18 -0.35 -25.37
CA GLU A 77 -1.27 0.59 -24.74
C GLU A 77 -1.15 1.88 -25.54
N GLN A 78 -1.22 2.98 -24.80
CA GLN A 78 -1.01 4.33 -25.28
C GLN A 78 0.11 4.93 -24.44
N ASP A 79 0.90 5.81 -25.06
CA ASP A 79 1.83 6.62 -24.30
C ASP A 79 1.05 7.74 -23.60
N LEU A 80 0.98 7.66 -22.26
CA LEU A 80 0.32 8.65 -21.42
C LEU A 80 1.33 9.51 -20.64
N ASP A 81 2.63 9.29 -20.80
CA ASP A 81 3.67 9.96 -20.01
C ASP A 81 3.50 11.49 -20.05
N GLY A 82 3.22 12.04 -21.24
CA GLY A 82 3.06 13.48 -21.48
C GLY A 82 1.67 14.07 -21.18
N VAL A 83 0.71 13.29 -20.67
CA VAL A 83 -0.64 13.81 -20.36
C VAL A 83 -0.55 14.88 -19.28
N PRO A 84 -1.11 16.09 -19.48
CA PRO A 84 -1.03 17.16 -18.49
C PRO A 84 -1.93 16.88 -17.28
N VAL A 85 -1.33 16.86 -16.09
CA VAL A 85 -1.97 16.77 -14.79
C VAL A 85 -1.99 18.15 -14.13
N PRO A 86 -3.18 18.71 -13.83
CA PRO A 86 -3.28 19.98 -13.11
C PRO A 86 -2.95 19.80 -11.63
N LEU A 87 -2.14 20.71 -11.10
CA LEU A 87 -1.87 20.81 -9.67
C LEU A 87 -2.80 21.84 -9.01
N ALA A 88 -2.95 21.74 -7.68
CA ALA A 88 -3.79 22.63 -6.90
C ALA A 88 -3.33 24.11 -6.94
N ASP A 89 -2.04 24.34 -7.18
CA ASP A 89 -1.42 25.67 -7.30
C ASP A 89 -1.57 26.28 -8.72
N GLY A 90 -2.28 25.60 -9.63
CA GLY A 90 -2.51 26.05 -11.01
C GLY A 90 -1.41 25.67 -12.00
N ARG A 91 -0.29 25.08 -11.55
CA ARG A 91 0.71 24.52 -12.47
C ARG A 91 0.15 23.27 -13.17
N ARG A 92 0.78 22.92 -14.28
CA ARG A 92 0.54 21.65 -14.98
C ARG A 92 1.87 20.93 -15.10
N ILE A 93 1.88 19.68 -14.67
CA ILE A 93 2.99 18.75 -14.88
C ILE A 93 2.51 17.62 -15.77
N THR A 94 3.41 16.84 -16.33
CA THR A 94 3.10 15.63 -17.07
C THR A 94 2.73 14.50 -16.11
N LEU A 95 2.06 13.45 -16.60
CA LEU A 95 1.75 12.26 -15.81
C LEU A 95 3.04 11.60 -15.31
N ALA A 96 4.08 11.54 -16.14
CA ALA A 96 5.39 11.02 -15.75
C ALA A 96 6.00 11.82 -14.57
N GLU A 97 5.96 13.16 -14.64
CA GLU A 97 6.39 14.02 -13.54
C GLU A 97 5.55 13.80 -12.27
N ALA A 98 4.22 13.65 -12.40
CA ALA A 98 3.35 13.38 -11.26
C ALA A 98 3.68 12.04 -10.57
N MET A 99 4.03 11.01 -11.33
CA MET A 99 4.49 9.73 -10.77
C MET A 99 5.83 9.88 -10.04
N ALA A 100 6.75 10.67 -10.58
CA ALA A 100 8.03 10.96 -9.94
C ALA A 100 7.86 11.79 -8.65
N GLU A 101 7.07 12.87 -8.66
CA GLU A 101 6.84 13.72 -7.48
C GLU A 101 6.15 12.96 -6.33
N THR A 102 5.40 11.90 -6.63
CA THR A 102 4.69 11.08 -5.65
C THR A 102 5.44 9.79 -5.26
N TYR A 103 6.67 9.61 -5.75
CA TYR A 103 7.46 8.39 -5.53
C TYR A 103 6.72 7.10 -5.93
N ALA A 104 5.89 7.16 -6.97
CA ALA A 104 5.13 6.01 -7.43
C ALA A 104 6.09 4.86 -7.77
N ASP A 105 5.81 3.67 -7.25
CA ASP A 105 6.58 2.45 -7.58
C ASP A 105 5.95 1.71 -8.77
N GLY A 106 4.65 1.86 -9.00
CA GLY A 106 3.99 1.33 -10.19
C GLY A 106 2.58 1.88 -10.39
N VAL A 107 2.15 1.88 -11.65
CA VAL A 107 0.85 2.37 -12.08
C VAL A 107 0.32 1.51 -13.22
N ALA A 108 -0.97 1.21 -13.18
CA ALA A 108 -1.70 0.55 -14.26
C ALA A 108 -3.04 1.26 -14.47
N VAL A 109 -3.37 1.59 -15.72
CA VAL A 109 -4.63 2.23 -16.11
C VAL A 109 -5.41 1.27 -16.99
N LEU A 110 -6.62 0.94 -16.56
CA LEU A 110 -7.55 0.15 -17.34
C LEU A 110 -8.67 1.05 -17.88
N HIS A 111 -8.96 0.93 -19.17
CA HIS A 111 -10.07 1.61 -19.82
C HIS A 111 -10.89 0.59 -20.62
N LYS A 112 -12.19 0.49 -20.32
CA LYS A 112 -13.12 -0.46 -20.96
C LYS A 112 -12.61 -1.91 -20.95
N GLY A 113 -12.05 -2.34 -19.81
CA GLY A 113 -11.53 -3.70 -19.63
C GLY A 113 -10.19 -3.99 -20.34
N ARG A 114 -9.53 -2.96 -20.87
CA ARG A 114 -8.22 -3.08 -21.54
C ARG A 114 -7.18 -2.30 -20.75
N LEU A 115 -5.98 -2.87 -20.60
CA LEU A 115 -4.84 -2.18 -20.05
C LEU A 115 -4.29 -1.21 -21.10
N VAL A 116 -4.34 0.09 -20.80
CA VAL A 116 -3.95 1.16 -21.72
C VAL A 116 -2.64 1.85 -21.31
N TYR A 117 -2.18 1.65 -20.08
CA TYR A 117 -0.93 2.22 -19.60
C TYR A 117 -0.44 1.42 -18.39
N GLU A 118 0.85 1.11 -18.37
CA GLU A 118 1.50 0.38 -17.29
C GLU A 118 2.96 0.83 -17.17
N ARG A 119 3.39 1.23 -15.98
CA ARG A 119 4.77 1.60 -15.67
C ARG A 119 5.15 1.09 -14.28
N TYR A 120 6.44 0.78 -14.12
CA TYR A 120 7.04 0.40 -12.85
C TYR A 120 8.33 1.19 -12.67
N PHE A 121 8.62 1.55 -11.43
CA PHE A 121 9.73 2.41 -11.04
C PHE A 121 10.44 1.83 -9.80
N GLY A 122 11.65 2.30 -9.53
CA GLY A 122 12.39 1.92 -8.33
C GLY A 122 12.64 0.41 -8.23
N ALA A 123 12.18 -0.19 -7.13
CA ALA A 123 12.37 -1.61 -6.84
C ALA A 123 11.23 -2.52 -7.37
N LEU A 124 10.09 -1.94 -7.78
CA LEU A 124 8.95 -2.73 -8.20
C LEU A 124 9.14 -3.26 -9.63
N ALA A 125 8.66 -4.48 -9.86
CA ALA A 125 8.64 -5.13 -11.17
C ALA A 125 7.27 -5.81 -11.39
N PRO A 126 6.87 -6.12 -12.64
CA PRO A 126 5.54 -6.67 -12.93
C PRO A 126 5.17 -7.95 -12.17
N HIS A 127 6.17 -8.73 -11.75
CA HIS A 127 5.99 -10.00 -11.05
C HIS A 127 6.19 -9.90 -9.53
N LEU A 128 6.51 -8.72 -9.01
CA LEU A 128 6.74 -8.50 -7.59
C LEU A 128 5.47 -7.97 -6.92
N PRO A 129 5.09 -8.51 -5.75
CA PRO A 129 4.03 -7.94 -4.94
C PRO A 129 4.52 -6.63 -4.30
N HIS A 130 3.65 -5.62 -4.30
CA HIS A 130 3.82 -4.41 -3.50
C HIS A 130 2.89 -4.45 -2.29
N ILE A 131 3.30 -3.88 -1.16
CA ILE A 131 2.40 -3.71 -0.02
C ILE A 131 1.19 -2.84 -0.40
N ALA A 132 -0.01 -3.31 -0.05
CA ALA A 132 -1.26 -2.62 -0.37
C ALA A 132 -1.71 -1.64 0.73
N MET A 133 -1.08 -1.68 1.91
CA MET A 133 -1.49 -0.91 3.09
C MET A 133 -3.02 -1.01 3.32
N SER A 134 -3.70 0.11 3.56
CA SER A 134 -5.14 0.17 3.80
C SER A 134 -6.02 -0.20 2.60
N VAL A 135 -5.48 -0.34 1.37
CA VAL A 135 -6.25 -0.92 0.23
C VAL A 135 -6.74 -2.33 0.59
N THR A 136 -6.00 -3.05 1.45
CA THR A 136 -6.41 -4.35 2.00
C THR A 136 -7.80 -4.33 2.64
N LYS A 137 -8.22 -3.21 3.25
CA LYS A 137 -9.53 -3.08 3.90
C LYS A 137 -10.68 -3.28 2.90
N SER A 138 -10.53 -2.82 1.66
CA SER A 138 -11.54 -2.98 0.61
C SER A 138 -11.75 -4.44 0.20
N PHE A 139 -10.69 -5.28 0.23
CA PHE A 139 -10.83 -6.72 -0.01
C PHE A 139 -11.65 -7.38 1.10
N VAL A 140 -11.33 -7.08 2.37
CA VAL A 140 -12.07 -7.59 3.53
C VAL A 140 -13.53 -7.12 3.48
N GLY A 141 -13.77 -5.84 3.16
CA GLY A 141 -15.11 -5.31 3.04
C GLY A 141 -15.92 -5.91 1.89
N THR A 142 -15.28 -6.24 0.78
CA THR A 142 -15.93 -6.97 -0.32
C THR A 142 -16.37 -8.37 0.12
N LEU A 143 -15.50 -9.09 0.82
CA LEU A 143 -15.85 -10.41 1.38
C LEU A 143 -16.98 -10.32 2.40
N ALA A 144 -16.98 -9.29 3.26
CA ALA A 144 -18.07 -9.04 4.19
C ALA A 144 -19.39 -8.76 3.44
N GLY A 145 -19.36 -7.94 2.40
CA GLY A 145 -20.52 -7.67 1.54
C GLY A 145 -21.08 -8.94 0.88
N MET A 146 -20.22 -9.84 0.41
CA MET A 146 -20.63 -11.16 -0.10
C MET A 146 -21.30 -12.00 0.98
N MET A 147 -20.74 -12.06 2.18
CA MET A 147 -21.34 -12.80 3.30
C MET A 147 -22.69 -12.22 3.74
N VAL A 148 -22.87 -10.90 3.67
CA VAL A 148 -24.17 -10.26 3.90
C VAL A 148 -25.19 -10.68 2.84
N ALA A 149 -24.79 -10.62 1.56
CA ALA A 149 -25.66 -11.05 0.46
C ALA A 149 -26.07 -12.53 0.57
N ASP A 150 -25.16 -13.38 1.06
CA ASP A 150 -25.40 -14.80 1.32
C ASP A 150 -26.20 -15.07 2.61
N GLY A 151 -26.57 -14.05 3.39
CA GLY A 151 -27.27 -14.19 4.67
C GLY A 151 -26.42 -14.79 5.80
N ARG A 152 -25.09 -14.81 5.63
CA ARG A 152 -24.12 -15.38 6.59
C ARG A 152 -23.59 -14.37 7.59
N LEU A 153 -23.74 -13.08 7.28
CA LEU A 153 -23.36 -11.96 8.12
C LEU A 153 -24.54 -10.98 8.18
N ASP A 154 -25.05 -10.70 9.38
CA ASP A 154 -26.12 -9.74 9.60
C ASP A 154 -25.48 -8.37 9.91
N PRO A 155 -25.66 -7.35 9.04
CA PRO A 155 -25.10 -6.03 9.28
C PRO A 155 -25.68 -5.33 10.52
N ALA A 156 -26.88 -5.70 10.97
CA ALA A 156 -27.53 -5.12 12.14
C ALA A 156 -27.13 -5.81 13.45
N ALA A 157 -26.54 -7.02 13.38
CA ALA A 157 -26.11 -7.74 14.56
C ALA A 157 -24.90 -7.05 15.23
N PRO A 158 -24.82 -7.10 16.58
CA PRO A 158 -23.66 -6.61 17.31
C PRO A 158 -22.43 -7.50 17.02
N VAL A 159 -21.24 -6.92 16.98
CA VAL A 159 -19.98 -7.65 16.72
C VAL A 159 -19.78 -8.87 17.62
N PRO A 160 -20.07 -8.81 18.94
CA PRO A 160 -19.96 -9.98 19.82
C PRO A 160 -20.85 -11.18 19.46
N ALA A 161 -21.86 -11.03 18.60
CA ALA A 161 -22.61 -12.16 18.07
C ALA A 161 -21.75 -13.09 17.21
N TYR A 162 -20.67 -12.56 16.61
CA TYR A 162 -19.72 -13.30 15.77
C TYR A 162 -18.37 -13.52 16.46
N VAL A 163 -17.94 -12.58 17.30
CA VAL A 163 -16.65 -12.64 18.02
C VAL A 163 -16.89 -12.36 19.50
N PRO A 164 -17.33 -13.37 20.28
CA PRO A 164 -17.74 -13.19 21.68
C PRO A 164 -16.67 -12.55 22.58
N GLU A 165 -15.39 -12.76 22.26
CA GLU A 165 -14.25 -12.23 22.99
C GLU A 165 -14.19 -10.68 22.96
N LEU A 166 -14.88 -10.04 22.01
CA LEU A 166 -14.95 -8.58 21.90
C LEU A 166 -16.01 -7.93 22.80
N ALA A 167 -16.79 -8.71 23.56
CA ALA A 167 -17.84 -8.20 24.44
C ALA A 167 -17.34 -7.23 25.54
N GLY A 168 -16.05 -7.26 25.89
CA GLY A 168 -15.43 -6.34 26.85
C GLY A 168 -14.62 -5.20 26.23
N SER A 169 -14.71 -5.00 24.92
CA SER A 169 -13.88 -4.04 24.16
C SER A 169 -14.67 -2.81 23.70
N GLY A 170 -14.00 -1.85 23.05
CA GLY A 170 -14.66 -0.73 22.37
C GLY A 170 -15.55 -1.12 21.18
N TYR A 171 -15.66 -2.41 20.84
CA TYR A 171 -16.57 -2.96 19.83
C TYR A 171 -17.81 -3.64 20.43
N ALA A 172 -17.97 -3.65 21.76
CA ALA A 172 -18.98 -4.46 22.44
C ALA A 172 -20.42 -4.16 21.99
N ASP A 173 -20.72 -2.90 21.68
CA ASP A 173 -22.02 -2.40 21.27
C ASP A 173 -22.06 -1.99 19.78
N ALA A 174 -20.94 -2.10 19.07
CA ALA A 174 -20.87 -1.78 17.65
C ALA A 174 -21.60 -2.86 16.85
N THR A 175 -22.44 -2.44 15.90
CA THR A 175 -22.97 -3.34 14.88
C THR A 175 -21.90 -3.64 13.84
N VAL A 176 -22.06 -4.77 13.14
CA VAL A 176 -21.22 -5.09 11.98
C VAL A 176 -21.20 -3.92 10.98
N ARG A 177 -22.35 -3.29 10.71
CA ARG A 177 -22.45 -2.13 9.82
C ARG A 177 -21.62 -0.94 10.30
N GLN A 178 -21.64 -0.62 11.59
CA GLN A 178 -20.88 0.51 12.13
C GLN A 178 -19.37 0.28 12.02
N VAL A 179 -18.91 -0.95 12.23
CA VAL A 179 -17.50 -1.30 12.00
C VAL A 179 -17.13 -1.15 10.52
N MET A 180 -17.98 -1.63 9.62
CA MET A 180 -17.78 -1.53 8.17
C MET A 180 -17.74 -0.08 7.67
N ASP A 181 -18.51 0.81 8.29
CA ASP A 181 -18.57 2.23 7.94
C ASP A 181 -17.54 3.09 8.69
N MET A 182 -16.74 2.49 9.59
CA MET A 182 -15.78 3.20 10.44
C MET A 182 -16.44 4.26 11.33
N THR A 183 -17.65 3.99 11.84
CA THR A 183 -18.42 4.91 12.71
C THR A 183 -18.43 4.49 14.17
N THR A 184 -17.44 3.69 14.59
CA THR A 184 -17.27 3.27 15.99
C THR A 184 -16.28 4.21 16.68
N ALA A 185 -16.67 4.76 17.83
CA ALA A 185 -15.78 5.59 18.64
C ALA A 185 -14.86 4.69 19.48
N ILE A 186 -13.61 4.56 19.07
CA ILE A 186 -12.61 3.73 19.75
C ILE A 186 -11.50 4.65 20.25
N ALA A 187 -11.09 4.47 21.50
CA ALA A 187 -9.92 5.13 22.05
C ALA A 187 -8.65 4.52 21.41
N TYR A 188 -8.31 5.01 20.21
CA TYR A 188 -7.19 4.56 19.40
C TYR A 188 -6.46 5.77 18.78
N THR A 189 -5.13 5.76 18.83
CA THR A 189 -4.27 6.78 18.23
C THR A 189 -3.74 6.27 16.89
N GLU A 190 -4.11 6.93 15.79
CA GLU A 190 -3.64 6.58 14.44
C GLU A 190 -2.43 7.43 14.03
N VAL A 191 -1.41 7.48 14.89
CA VAL A 191 -0.16 8.21 14.61
C VAL A 191 0.96 7.21 14.35
N TYR A 192 1.23 6.92 13.08
CA TYR A 192 2.19 5.90 12.64
C TYR A 192 3.65 6.16 13.03
N THR A 193 3.97 7.38 13.47
CA THR A 193 5.30 7.79 13.92
C THR A 193 5.42 7.89 15.43
N ASP A 194 4.32 7.71 16.18
CA ASP A 194 4.32 7.77 17.63
C ASP A 194 4.55 6.36 18.21
N PRO A 195 5.64 6.13 18.98
CA PRO A 195 5.86 4.85 19.63
C PRO A 195 5.05 4.66 20.93
N ALA A 196 4.34 5.69 21.42
CA ALA A 196 3.64 5.70 22.70
C ALA A 196 2.28 4.97 22.70
#